data_AF-A0A7C8EIN6-F1
#
_entry.id   AF-A0A7C8EIN6-F1
#
_cell.length_a   1.000
_cell.length_b   1.000
_cell.length_c   1.000
_cell.angle_alpha   90.00
_cell.angle_beta   90.00
_cell.angle_gamma   90.00
#
_symmetry.space_group_name_H-M   'P 1'
#
loop_
_entity.id
_entity.type
_entity.pdbx_description
1 polymer ?
#
loop_
_entity_poly.entity_id
_entity_poly.type
_entity_poly.pdbx_seq_one_letter_code
_entity_poly.pdbx_strand_id
1 'polypeptide(L)'
;PIAQRTGLTLAQLAIAWVLRRREVTSAIVGARRPGQIAETISAADKALGAQDLAEIQMLLERHKGKMQKINTFETTGHKRPRGTPIKEYYRTETFKEMSGVQQPDK
;
A
#
# COMPACT_ATOMS: atom_id res chain seq x y z
N PRO A 1 18.67 3.19 -14.22
CA PRO A 1 18.37 2.69 -15.58
C PRO A 1 17.06 3.26 -16.17
N ILE A 2 15.90 3.03 -15.54
CA ILE A 2 14.60 3.58 -16.04
C ILE A 2 14.33 5.00 -15.49
N ALA A 3 14.51 5.19 -14.18
CA ALA A 3 14.27 6.47 -13.52
C ALA A 3 15.18 7.60 -14.10
N GLN A 4 16.46 7.28 -14.32
CA GLN A 4 17.41 8.19 -14.97
C GLN A 4 16.99 8.59 -16.39
N ARG A 5 16.51 7.65 -17.21
CA ARG A 5 16.05 7.92 -18.59
C ARG A 5 14.81 8.81 -18.62
N THR A 6 13.94 8.65 -17.64
CA THR A 6 12.71 9.46 -17.48
C THR A 6 12.95 10.78 -16.77
N GLY A 7 14.17 11.04 -16.29
CA GLY A 7 14.50 12.22 -15.47
C GLY A 7 13.83 12.21 -14.10
N LEU A 8 13.41 11.04 -13.62
CA LEU A 8 12.71 10.84 -12.35
C LEU A 8 13.64 10.21 -11.31
N THR A 9 13.41 10.55 -10.05
CA THR A 9 13.89 9.74 -8.92
C THR A 9 13.11 8.42 -8.87
N LEU A 10 13.63 7.44 -8.13
CA LEU A 10 12.94 6.15 -7.98
C LEU A 10 11.55 6.30 -7.34
N ALA A 11 11.42 7.19 -6.35
CA ALA A 11 10.15 7.47 -5.70
C ALA A 11 9.15 8.10 -6.69
N GLN A 12 9.60 9.07 -7.49
CA GLN A 12 8.77 9.68 -8.53
C GLN A 12 8.36 8.66 -9.60
N LEU A 13 9.27 7.80 -10.05
CA LEU A 13 8.97 6.73 -11.00
C LEU A 13 7.86 5.80 -10.47
N ALA A 14 7.93 5.42 -9.19
CA ALA A 14 6.92 4.57 -8.56
C ALA A 14 5.53 5.25 -8.53
N ILE A 15 5.49 6.54 -8.19
CA ILE A 15 4.25 7.33 -8.16
C ILE A 15 3.65 7.45 -9.56
N ALA A 16 4.47 7.84 -10.56
CA ALA A 16 4.06 7.93 -11.96
C ALA A 16 3.52 6.57 -12.47
N TRP A 17 4.15 5.47 -12.08
CA TRP A 17 3.71 4.12 -12.45
C TRP A 17 2.36 3.74 -11.82
N VAL A 18 2.07 4.17 -10.59
CA VAL A 18 0.77 3.95 -9.95
C VAL A 18 -0.31 4.80 -10.61
N LEU A 19 -0.04 6.09 -10.81
CA LEU A 19 -1.00 7.07 -11.36
C LEU A 19 -1.26 6.91 -12.86
N ARG A 20 -0.46 6.12 -13.59
CA ARG A 20 -0.69 5.85 -15.02
C ARG A 20 -2.06 5.19 -15.30
N ARG A 21 -2.64 4.51 -14.30
CA ARG A 21 -3.91 3.80 -14.44
C ARG A 21 -5.05 4.77 -14.20
N ARG A 22 -5.96 4.89 -15.17
CA ARG A 22 -7.12 5.80 -15.06
C ARG A 22 -8.06 5.43 -13.92
N GLU A 23 -8.05 4.18 -13.49
CA GLU A 23 -8.84 3.72 -12.34
C GLU A 23 -8.28 4.21 -10.99
N VAL A 24 -7.04 4.69 -10.94
CA VAL A 24 -6.39 5.17 -9.72
C VAL A 24 -6.56 6.67 -9.62
N THR A 25 -7.38 7.12 -8.68
CA THR A 25 -7.68 8.55 -8.47
C THR A 25 -6.60 9.29 -7.69
N SER A 26 -5.85 8.57 -6.84
CA SER A 26 -4.82 9.16 -5.97
C SER A 26 -3.81 8.12 -5.52
N ALA A 27 -2.56 8.55 -5.33
CA ALA A 27 -1.53 7.77 -4.67
C ALA A 27 -1.26 8.36 -3.27
N ILE A 28 -1.26 7.52 -2.24
CA ILE A 28 -0.91 7.93 -0.87
C ILE A 28 0.60 7.85 -0.73
N VAL A 29 1.23 8.97 -0.38
CA VAL A 29 2.69 9.08 -0.26
C VAL A 29 3.04 9.57 1.14
N GLY A 30 3.81 8.78 1.88
CA GLY A 30 4.32 9.18 3.20
C GLY A 30 5.42 10.21 3.07
N ALA A 31 5.29 11.35 3.77
CA ALA A 31 6.30 12.39 3.84
C ALA A 31 6.63 12.72 5.31
N ARG A 32 7.92 12.86 5.61
CA ARG A 32 8.44 13.25 6.95
C ARG A 32 8.87 14.72 7.01
N ARG A 33 9.07 15.36 5.86
CA ARG A 33 9.39 16.79 5.73
C ARG A 33 8.65 17.40 4.52
N PRO A 34 8.25 18.68 4.56
CA PRO A 34 7.49 19.32 3.47
C PRO A 34 8.16 19.23 2.10
N GLY A 35 9.50 19.34 2.03
CA GLY A 35 10.23 19.23 0.77
C GLY A 35 10.03 17.91 0.01
N GLN A 36 9.74 16.81 0.72
CA GLN A 36 9.44 15.52 0.07
C GLN A 36 8.13 15.54 -0.71
N ILE A 37 7.16 16.37 -0.31
CA ILE A 37 5.90 16.52 -1.04
C ILE A 37 6.17 17.29 -2.35
N ALA A 38 6.93 18.38 -2.29
CA ALA A 38 7.31 19.13 -3.48
C ALA A 38 8.10 18.25 -4.49
N GLU A 39 9.02 17.43 -3.99
CA GLU A 39 9.76 16.46 -4.81
C GLU A 39 8.80 15.44 -5.46
N THR A 40 7.82 14.90 -4.73
CA THR A 40 6.95 13.82 -5.23
C THR A 40 5.81 14.29 -6.12
N ILE A 41 5.32 15.53 -5.97
CA ILE A 41 4.24 16.11 -6.80
C ILE A 41 4.61 16.11 -8.29
N SER A 42 5.85 16.44 -8.63
CA SER A 42 6.32 16.48 -10.03
C SER A 42 6.21 15.14 -10.78
N ALA A 43 6.00 14.03 -10.06
CA ALA A 43 5.76 12.72 -10.66
C ALA A 43 4.33 12.54 -11.18
N ALA A 44 3.35 13.29 -10.66
CA ALA A 44 1.95 13.12 -11.00
C ALA A 44 1.67 13.46 -12.48
N ASP A 45 2.42 14.41 -13.03
CA ASP A 45 2.26 14.89 -14.40
C ASP A 45 3.11 14.12 -15.43
N LYS A 46 3.82 13.07 -15.00
CA LYS A 46 4.81 12.38 -15.85
C LYS A 46 4.23 11.11 -16.45
N ALA A 47 4.18 11.08 -17.78
CA ALA A 47 3.83 9.90 -18.54
C ALA A 47 5.05 8.98 -18.73
N LEU A 48 4.86 7.68 -18.49
CA LEU A 48 5.85 6.65 -18.76
C LEU A 48 5.66 6.10 -20.18
N GLY A 49 6.74 5.97 -20.94
CA GLY A 49 6.70 5.43 -22.29
C GLY A 49 6.43 3.92 -22.30
N ALA A 50 6.00 3.40 -23.46
CA ALA A 50 5.73 1.96 -23.63
C ALA A 50 6.96 1.08 -23.31
N GLN A 51 8.16 1.55 -23.69
CA GLN A 51 9.42 0.87 -23.38
C GLN A 51 9.67 0.78 -21.87
N ASP A 52 9.47 1.89 -21.14
CA ASP A 52 9.68 1.91 -19.68
C ASP A 52 8.69 0.99 -18.97
N LEU A 53 7.44 0.98 -19.41
CA LEU A 53 6.40 0.09 -18.87
C LEU A 53 6.71 -1.38 -19.13
N ALA A 54 7.19 -1.73 -20.33
CA ALA A 54 7.60 -3.08 -20.66
C ALA A 54 8.79 -3.54 -19.80
N GLU A 55 9.77 -2.65 -19.57
CA GLU A 55 10.92 -2.93 -18.72
C GLU A 55 10.51 -3.14 -17.25
N ILE A 56 9.62 -2.28 -16.72
CA ILE A 56 9.05 -2.45 -15.38
C ILE A 56 8.30 -3.79 -15.27
N GLN A 57 7.50 -4.15 -16.28
CA GLN A 57 6.74 -5.41 -16.27
C GLN A 57 7.66 -6.63 -16.24
N MET A 58 8.70 -6.65 -17.07
CA MET A 58 9.71 -7.71 -17.06
C MET A 58 10.39 -7.84 -15.70
N LEU A 59 10.74 -6.72 -15.06
CA LEU A 59 11.34 -6.71 -13.74
C LEU A 59 10.38 -7.26 -12.67
N LEU A 60 9.11 -6.91 -12.73
CA LEU A 60 8.10 -7.44 -11.80
C LEU A 60 7.95 -8.95 -11.93
N GLU A 61 7.84 -9.48 -13.15
CA GLU A 61 7.74 -10.94 -13.36
C GLU A 61 8.98 -11.68 -12.86
N ARG A 62 10.19 -11.13 -13.08
CA ARG A 62 11.45 -11.69 -12.55
C ARG A 62 11.45 -11.83 -11.03
N HIS A 63 10.78 -10.92 -10.32
CA HIS A 63 10.81 -10.86 -8.85
C HIS A 63 9.56 -11.46 -8.18
N LYS A 64 8.58 -11.93 -8.96
CA LYS A 64 7.30 -12.47 -8.49
C LYS A 64 7.45 -13.58 -7.45
N GLY A 65 8.41 -14.50 -7.65
CA GLY A 65 8.68 -15.59 -6.70
C GLY A 65 9.18 -15.14 -5.32
N LYS A 66 9.80 -13.96 -5.22
CA LYS A 66 10.22 -13.37 -3.93
C LYS A 66 9.06 -12.67 -3.22
N MET A 67 8.12 -12.08 -3.96
CA MET A 67 6.97 -11.37 -3.39
C MET A 67 5.93 -12.31 -2.76
N GLN A 68 5.76 -13.53 -3.26
CA GLN A 68 4.79 -14.49 -2.71
C GLN A 68 5.08 -14.87 -1.24
N LYS A 69 6.34 -14.73 -0.80
CA LYS A 69 6.73 -14.98 0.61
C LYS A 69 6.37 -13.83 1.55
N ILE A 70 6.14 -12.63 1.03
CA ILE A 70 5.90 -11.41 1.83
C ILE A 70 4.40 -11.25 2.15
N ASN A 71 3.50 -11.77 1.30
CA ASN A 71 2.06 -11.66 1.49
C ASN A 71 1.46 -12.62 2.53
N THR A 72 2.27 -13.42 3.21
CA THR A 72 1.85 -14.17 4.40
C THR A 72 1.88 -13.25 5.63
N PHE A 73 1.14 -12.15 5.58
CA PHE A 73 0.71 -11.50 6.81
C PHE A 73 -0.49 -12.30 7.28
N GLU A 74 -0.27 -13.24 8.20
CA GLU A 74 -1.38 -13.82 8.95
C GLU A 74 -2.16 -12.65 9.54
N THR A 75 -3.43 -12.50 9.15
CA THR A 75 -4.32 -11.53 9.76
C THR A 75 -4.58 -12.01 11.19
N THR A 76 -3.66 -11.76 12.12
CA THR A 76 -3.87 -11.92 13.57
C THR A 76 -4.77 -10.79 14.10
N GLY A 77 -5.70 -10.31 13.26
CA GLY A 77 -6.77 -9.41 13.66
C GLY A 77 -7.99 -10.26 13.97
N HIS A 78 -8.53 -10.11 15.19
CA HIS A 78 -9.79 -10.72 15.60
C HIS A 78 -10.85 -10.44 14.52
N LYS A 79 -11.23 -11.46 13.74
CA LYS A 79 -12.20 -11.27 12.65
C LYS A 79 -13.57 -11.08 13.28
N ARG A 80 -14.21 -9.94 12.97
CA ARG A 80 -15.61 -9.72 13.36
C ARG A 80 -16.46 -10.92 12.90
N PRO A 81 -17.31 -11.49 13.77
CA PRO A 81 -18.24 -12.53 13.36
C PRO A 81 -19.14 -12.00 12.24
N ARG A 82 -19.42 -12.86 11.25
CA ARG A 82 -20.34 -12.49 10.16
C ARG A 82 -21.72 -12.21 10.75
N GLY A 83 -22.26 -11.01 10.48
CA GLY A 83 -23.58 -10.59 10.94
C GLY A 83 -23.59 -9.59 12.09
N THR A 84 -22.46 -9.31 12.74
CA THR A 84 -22.41 -8.30 13.81
C THR A 84 -22.36 -6.88 13.24
N PRO A 85 -23.30 -5.97 13.58
CA PRO A 85 -23.23 -4.56 13.20
C PRO A 85 -21.97 -3.88 13.76
N ILE A 86 -21.35 -2.97 13.00
CA ILE A 86 -20.06 -2.30 13.37
C ILE A 86 -20.15 -1.60 14.72
N LYS A 87 -21.29 -0.97 15.02
CA LYS A 87 -21.51 -0.23 16.28
C LYS A 87 -21.49 -1.12 17.53
N GLU A 88 -21.85 -2.40 17.37
CA GLU A 88 -21.96 -3.34 18.48
C GLU A 88 -20.63 -4.04 18.77
N TYR A 89 -19.85 -4.32 17.70
CA TYR A 89 -18.51 -4.90 17.84
C TYR A 89 -17.59 -4.04 18.69
N TYR A 90 -17.50 -2.73 18.44
CA TYR A 90 -16.67 -1.86 19.27
C TYR A 90 -17.27 -1.61 20.66
N ARG A 91 -18.59 -1.74 20.85
CA ARG A 91 -19.22 -1.59 22.17
C ARG A 91 -18.88 -2.76 23.10
N THR A 92 -18.79 -3.98 22.60
CA THR A 92 -18.44 -5.16 23.40
C THR A 92 -16.94 -5.25 23.67
N GLU A 93 -16.09 -4.85 22.73
CA GLU A 93 -14.63 -4.87 22.90
C GLU A 93 -14.17 -3.87 23.96
N THR A 94 -14.70 -2.62 23.95
CA THR A 94 -14.36 -1.63 24.98
C THR A 94 -14.80 -2.06 26.39
N PHE A 95 -15.92 -2.79 26.50
CA PHE A 95 -16.39 -3.29 27.79
C PHE A 95 -15.55 -4.46 28.31
N LYS A 96 -15.02 -5.29 27.41
CA LYS A 96 -14.22 -6.47 27.74
C LYS A 96 -12.78 -6.10 28.14
N GLU A 97 -12.20 -5.09 27.49
CA GLU A 97 -10.89 -4.52 27.89
C GLU A 97 -10.96 -3.80 29.23
N MET A 98 -12.08 -3.12 29.55
CA MET A 98 -12.27 -2.46 30.84
C MET A 98 -12.62 -3.41 32.00
N SER A 99 -13.10 -4.62 31.73
CA SER A 99 -13.51 -5.58 32.78
C SER A 99 -12.47 -6.63 33.13
N GLY A 100 -11.28 -6.64 32.51
CA GLY A 100 -10.16 -7.52 32.89
C GLY A 100 -10.46 -9.02 32.86
N VAL A 101 -11.42 -9.48 32.04
CA VAL A 101 -11.77 -10.91 31.96
C VAL A 101 -10.97 -11.58 30.85
N GLN A 102 -9.83 -12.17 31.23
CA GLN A 102 -9.07 -13.12 30.41
C GLN A 102 -9.96 -14.33 30.11
N GLN A 103 -10.21 -14.62 28.83
CA GLN A 103 -10.96 -15.83 28.43
C GLN A 103 -10.01 -17.04 28.46
N PRO A 104 -10.43 -18.23 28.96
CA PRO A 104 -9.52 -19.35 29.14
C PRO A 104 -9.20 -20.03 27.80
N ASP A 105 -7.96 -20.53 27.72
CA ASP A 105 -7.38 -21.26 26.58
C ASP A 105 -8.27 -22.40 26.10
N LYS A 106 -8.32 -22.57 24.78
CA LYS A 106 -8.72 -23.80 24.11
C LYS A 106 -7.58 -24.27 23.22
#